data_AF-A0A0A0J259-F1
#
_entry.id   AF-A0A0A0J259-F1
#
_cell.length_a   1.000
_cell.length_b   1.000
_cell.length_c   1.000
_cell.angle_alpha   90.00
_cell.angle_beta   90.00
_cell.angle_gamma   90.00
#
_symmetry.space_group_name_H-M   'P 1'
#
loop_
_entity.id
_entity.type
_entity.pdbx_description
1 polymer ?
#
loop_
_entity_poly.entity_id
_entity_poly.type
_entity_poly.pdbx_seq_one_letter_code
_entity_poly.pdbx_strand_id
1 'polypeptide(L)'
;MLDTYLRALVAGECAIARAAAAPAFSSENGDLCGDVEVSAFSVREDAATPGPDEVVYSTILTTDGSSDGTIARGETLWFYQLEHRGGEWRVVSGGSGP
;
A
#
# COMPACT_ATOMS: atom_id res chain seq x y z
N MET A 1 -10.47 -1.21 3.71
CA MET A 1 -9.75 -1.55 2.47
C MET A 1 -8.25 -1.54 2.66
N LEU A 2 -7.63 -0.42 3.08
CA LEU A 2 -6.18 -0.36 3.31
C LEU A 2 -5.69 -1.41 4.32
N ASP A 3 -6.36 -1.54 5.48
CA ASP A 3 -6.02 -2.58 6.46
C ASP A 3 -6.08 -4.00 5.87
N THR A 4 -7.08 -4.29 5.02
CA THR A 4 -7.18 -5.57 4.29
C THR A 4 -5.99 -5.79 3.36
N TYR A 5 -5.63 -4.77 2.58
CA TYR A 5 -4.46 -4.81 1.71
C TYR A 5 -3.17 -5.07 2.50
N LEU A 6 -2.94 -4.32 3.58
CA LEU A 6 -1.72 -4.42 4.39
C LEU A 6 -1.61 -5.75 5.14
N ARG A 7 -2.72 -6.29 5.65
CA ARG A 7 -2.73 -7.63 6.26
C ARG A 7 -2.41 -8.72 5.24
N ALA A 8 -3.00 -8.64 4.05
CA ALA A 8 -2.72 -9.58 2.97
C ALA A 8 -1.26 -9.47 2.51
N LEU A 9 -0.71 -8.26 2.46
CA LEU A 9 0.70 -8.03 2.14
C LEU A 9 1.63 -8.69 3.17
N VAL A 10 1.36 -8.53 4.47
CA VAL A 10 2.11 -9.20 5.55
C VAL A 10 1.98 -10.72 5.50
N ALA A 11 0.81 -11.23 5.11
CA ALA A 11 0.58 -12.67 4.97
C ALA A 11 1.15 -13.25 3.66
N GLY A 12 1.70 -12.43 2.74
CA GLY A 12 2.12 -12.85 1.40
C GLY A 12 0.95 -13.23 0.47
N GLU A 13 -0.29 -12.89 0.83
CA GLU A 13 -1.52 -13.24 0.13
C GLU A 13 -1.82 -12.27 -1.02
N CYS A 14 -0.98 -12.29 -2.05
CA CYS A 14 -0.99 -11.32 -3.15
C CYS A 14 -2.34 -11.24 -3.90
N ALA A 15 -3.07 -12.36 -3.99
CA ALA A 15 -4.41 -12.36 -4.61
C ALA A 15 -5.42 -11.52 -3.83
N ILE A 16 -5.36 -11.55 -2.49
CA ILE A 16 -6.24 -10.77 -1.61
C ILE A 16 -5.84 -9.30 -1.63
N ALA A 17 -4.54 -9.01 -1.57
CA ALA A 17 -4.02 -7.65 -1.70
C ALA A 17 -4.47 -7.01 -3.03
N ARG A 18 -4.29 -7.70 -4.15
CA ARG A 18 -4.72 -7.19 -5.47
C ARG A 18 -6.23 -7.01 -5.59
N ALA A 19 -7.03 -7.84 -4.90
CA ALA A 19 -8.48 -7.66 -4.85
C ALA A 19 -8.90 -6.39 -4.06
N ALA A 20 -8.05 -5.88 -3.18
CA ALA A 20 -8.24 -4.61 -2.46
C ALA A 20 -7.79 -3.36 -3.25
N ALA A 21 -7.01 -3.56 -4.31
CA ALA A 21 -6.48 -2.51 -5.14
C ALA A 21 -7.33 -2.26 -6.39
N ALA A 22 -7.09 -1.13 -7.04
CA ALA A 22 -7.54 -0.89 -8.40
C ALA A 22 -6.66 -1.66 -9.39
N PRO A 23 -7.19 -2.14 -10.53
CA PRO A 23 -6.41 -2.92 -11.49
C PRO A 23 -5.13 -2.25 -11.99
N ALA A 24 -5.14 -0.92 -12.16
CA ALA A 24 -3.98 -0.15 -12.61
C ALA A 24 -2.83 -0.16 -11.59
N PHE A 25 -3.15 -0.13 -10.29
CA PHE A 25 -2.16 -0.15 -9.21
C PHE A 25 -1.33 -1.44 -9.22
N SER A 26 -1.96 -2.58 -9.47
CA SER A 26 -1.28 -3.89 -9.53
C SER A 26 -0.36 -4.05 -10.74
N SER A 27 -0.42 -3.13 -11.71
CA SER A 27 0.42 -3.13 -12.92
C SER A 27 1.45 -1.99 -12.95
N GLU A 28 1.40 -1.08 -11.98
CA GLU A 28 2.25 0.11 -11.90
C GLU A 28 3.16 0.06 -10.66
N ASN A 29 4.10 1.02 -10.58
CA ASN A 29 5.04 1.13 -9.47
C ASN A 29 4.29 1.50 -8.19
N GLY A 30 4.11 0.55 -7.28
CA GLY A 30 3.51 0.78 -5.97
C GLY A 30 2.94 -0.46 -5.29
N ASP A 31 2.58 -1.49 -6.06
CA ASP A 31 2.27 -2.81 -5.51
C ASP A 31 3.58 -3.49 -5.06
N LEU A 32 3.63 -3.86 -3.78
CA LEU A 32 4.79 -4.53 -3.18
C LEU A 32 4.66 -6.06 -3.25
N CYS A 33 3.50 -6.58 -3.63
CA CYS A 33 3.21 -8.00 -3.64
C CYS A 33 4.09 -8.79 -4.61
N GLY A 34 4.95 -9.64 -4.06
CA GLY A 34 5.84 -10.53 -4.81
C GLY A 34 7.25 -9.99 -5.01
N ASP A 35 7.44 -8.67 -4.83
CA ASP A 35 8.72 -8.00 -5.04
C ASP A 35 9.39 -7.60 -3.72
N VAL A 36 8.60 -7.30 -2.68
CA VAL A 36 9.08 -6.94 -1.35
C VAL A 36 8.32 -7.71 -0.28
N GLU A 37 9.08 -8.42 0.56
CA GLU A 37 8.53 -9.03 1.76
C GLU A 37 8.33 -7.97 2.85
N VAL A 38 7.09 -7.87 3.33
CA VAL A 38 6.68 -6.97 4.41
C VAL A 38 6.30 -7.82 5.62
N SER A 39 6.93 -7.57 6.76
CA SER A 39 6.71 -8.37 7.98
C SER A 39 5.79 -7.68 9.00
N ALA A 40 5.64 -6.36 8.92
CA ALA A 40 4.75 -5.59 9.79
C ALA A 40 4.33 -4.27 9.13
N PHE A 41 3.23 -3.70 9.65
CA PHE A 41 2.79 -2.35 9.27
C PHE A 41 2.20 -1.60 10.46
N SER A 42 2.21 -0.27 10.37
CA SER A 42 1.47 0.64 11.24
C SER A 42 0.87 1.77 10.40
N VAL A 43 -0.41 2.06 10.58
CA VAL A 43 -1.10 3.16 9.88
C VAL A 43 -1.14 4.37 10.82
N ARG A 44 -0.71 5.54 10.33
CA ARG A 44 -0.81 6.78 11.11
C ARG A 44 -2.25 7.28 11.08
N GLU A 45 -2.76 7.78 12.21
CA GLU A 45 -4.18 8.10 12.39
C GLU A 45 -4.64 9.31 11.54
N ASP A 46 -3.75 10.25 11.25
CA ASP A 46 -4.07 11.47 10.49
C ASP A 46 -3.87 11.28 8.98
N ALA A 47 -4.89 10.70 8.32
CA ALA A 47 -4.92 10.63 6.86
C ALA A 47 -5.19 12.00 6.24
N ALA A 48 -4.53 12.31 5.12
CA ALA A 48 -4.84 13.50 4.33
C ALA A 48 -6.07 13.24 3.46
N THR A 49 -6.89 14.27 3.22
CA THR A 49 -8.10 14.22 2.39
C THR A 49 -8.01 15.27 1.28
N PRO A 50 -7.29 14.98 0.18
CA PRO A 50 -7.14 15.93 -0.94
C PRO A 50 -8.46 16.27 -1.64
N GLY A 51 -9.45 15.37 -1.56
CA GLY A 51 -10.77 15.55 -2.13
C GLY A 51 -11.83 14.65 -1.48
N PRO A 52 -13.10 14.76 -1.91
CA PRO A 52 -14.21 13.99 -1.35
C PRO A 52 -14.12 12.49 -1.64
N ASP A 53 -13.45 12.11 -2.73
CA ASP A 53 -13.30 10.73 -3.20
C ASP A 53 -11.84 10.25 -3.09
N GLU A 54 -10.99 10.93 -2.32
CA GLU A 54 -9.56 10.64 -2.21
C GLU A 54 -9.07 10.75 -0.76
N VAL A 55 -8.31 9.74 -0.31
CA VAL A 55 -7.66 9.72 1.00
C VAL A 55 -6.24 9.21 0.86
N VAL A 56 -5.28 9.88 1.50
CA VAL A 56 -3.88 9.46 1.53
C VAL A 56 -3.47 9.11 2.95
N TYR A 57 -3.04 7.87 3.16
CA TYR A 57 -2.55 7.37 4.43
C TYR A 57 -1.03 7.34 4.45
N SER A 58 -0.44 7.83 5.53
CA SER A 58 0.96 7.55 5.87
C SER A 58 1.03 6.25 6.64
N THR A 59 1.91 5.34 6.22
CA THR A 59 2.12 4.04 6.86
C THR A 59 3.61 3.81 7.12
N ILE A 60 3.93 3.14 8.22
CA ILE A 60 5.27 2.59 8.43
C ILE A 60 5.19 1.10 8.07
N LEU A 61 6.05 0.66 7.15
CA LEU A 61 6.20 -0.74 6.78
C LEU A 61 7.54 -1.26 7.30
N THR A 62 7.56 -2.46 7.86
CA THR A 62 8.81 -3.19 8.10
C THR A 62 9.04 -4.13 6.94
N THR A 63 10.12 -3.91 6.18
CA THR A 63 10.44 -4.69 4.98
C THR A 63 11.76 -5.42 5.09
N ASP A 64 11.92 -6.49 4.32
CA ASP A 64 13.20 -7.19 4.18
C ASP A 64 14.11 -6.61 3.09
N GLY A 65 13.66 -5.52 2.47
CA GLY A 65 14.27 -4.85 1.33
C GLY A 65 13.83 -5.42 -0.01
N SER A 66 13.98 -4.63 -1.08
CA SER A 66 13.75 -5.08 -2.45
C SER A 66 15.03 -5.67 -3.07
N SER A 67 14.86 -6.55 -4.06
CA SER A 67 15.98 -7.18 -4.77
C SER A 67 16.83 -6.19 -5.59
N ASP A 68 16.23 -5.08 -6.03
CA ASP A 68 16.89 -4.00 -6.77
C ASP A 68 17.51 -2.91 -5.87
N GLY A 69 17.32 -3.03 -4.54
CA GLY A 69 17.86 -2.11 -3.55
C GLY A 69 17.15 -0.76 -3.45
N THR A 70 16.04 -0.55 -4.15
CA THR A 70 15.24 0.69 -4.08
C THR A 70 14.49 0.82 -2.75
N ILE A 71 14.16 -0.30 -2.11
CA ILE A 71 13.53 -0.36 -0.78
C ILE A 71 14.53 -0.98 0.20
N ALA A 72 14.87 -0.23 1.25
CA ALA A 72 15.79 -0.67 2.28
C ALA A 72 15.12 -1.63 3.28
N ARG A 73 15.89 -2.59 3.79
CA ARG A 73 15.48 -3.43 4.93
C ARG A 73 15.26 -2.57 6.17
N GLY A 74 14.21 -2.89 6.92
CA GLY A 74 13.82 -2.22 8.15
C GLY A 74 12.54 -1.40 8.00
N GLU A 75 12.36 -0.43 8.89
CA GLU A 75 11.20 0.46 8.85
C GLU A 75 11.35 1.49 7.74
N THR A 76 10.31 1.62 6.91
CA THR A 76 10.22 2.63 5.85
C THR A 76 8.88 3.34 5.90
N LEU A 77 8.87 4.65 5.62
CA LEU A 77 7.65 5.42 5.44
C LEU A 77 7.11 5.16 4.03
N TRP A 78 5.83 4.80 3.96
CA TRP A 78 5.14 4.50 2.72
C TRP A 78 3.77 5.14 2.73
N PHE A 79 3.40 5.77 1.61
CA PHE A 79 2.12 6.44 1.44
C PHE A 79 1.22 5.58 0.58
N TYR A 80 -0.03 5.41 1.00
CA TYR A 80 -1.06 4.76 0.20
C TYR A 80 -2.19 5.72 -0.09
N GLN A 81 -2.52 5.87 -1.37
CA GLN A 81 -3.69 6.63 -1.80
C GLN A 81 -4.85 5.67 -2.05
N LEU A 82 -6.01 6.01 -1.51
CA LEU A 82 -7.27 5.35 -1.76
C LEU A 82 -8.19 6.29 -2.51
N GLU A 83 -8.89 5.75 -3.50
CA GLU A 83 -9.96 6.46 -4.19
C GLU A 83 -11.28 5.72 -4.07
N HIS A 84 -12.37 6.48 -4.01
CA HIS A 84 -13.72 5.95 -4.03
C HIS A 84 -14.19 5.78 -5.49
N ARG A 85 -14.28 4.52 -5.93
CA ARG A 85 -14.64 4.15 -7.31
C ARG A 85 -15.80 3.18 -7.31
N GLY A 86 -16.90 3.55 -7.98
CA GLY A 86 -18.05 2.66 -8.15
C GLY A 86 -18.74 2.25 -6.84
N GLY A 87 -18.64 3.09 -5.79
CA GLY A 87 -19.22 2.81 -4.47
C GLY A 87 -18.28 2.09 -3.50
N GLU A 88 -17.02 1.84 -3.88
CA GLU A 88 -16.04 1.17 -3.04
C GLU A 88 -14.72 1.92 -3.01
N TRP A 89 -14.08 1.94 -1.84
CA TRP A 89 -12.71 2.43 -1.71
C TRP A 89 -11.73 1.39 -2.23
N ARG A 90 -10.77 1.82 -3.06
CA ARG A 90 -9.71 0.98 -3.63
C ARG A 90 -8.36 1.61 -3.42
N VAL A 91 -7.33 0.81 -3.15
CA VAL A 91 -5.94 1.29 -3.16
C VAL A 91 -5.54 1.57 -4.61
N VAL A 92 -5.11 2.80 -4.90
CA VAL A 92 -4.77 3.23 -6.27
C VAL A 92 -3.31 3.63 -6.44
N SER A 93 -2.61 3.96 -5.35
CA SER A 93 -1.20 4.35 -5.39
C SER A 93 -0.50 3.95 -4.07
N GLY A 94 0.82 3.81 -4.16
CA GLY A 94 1.70 3.30 -3.12
C GLY A 94 3.13 3.78 -3.40
N GLY A 95 3.79 4.45 -2.47
CA GLY A 95 5.16 4.92 -2.70
C GLY A 95 5.86 5.50 -1.47
N SER A 96 7.18 5.71 -1.58
CA SER A 96 8.00 6.35 -0.53
C SER A 96 7.82 7.88 -0.44
N GLY A 97 6.95 8.47 -1.27
CA GLY A 97 6.56 9.88 -1.25
C GLY A 97 5.27 10.12 -2.05
N PRO A 98 4.50 11.19 -1.76
CA PRO A 98 3.35 11.59 -2.55
C PRO A 98 3.73 12.17 -3.91
#